data_AF-A0A7N1A0X0-F1
#
_entry.id   AF-A0A7N1A0X0-F1
#
_cell.length_a   1.000
_cell.length_b   1.000
_cell.length_c   1.000
_cell.angle_alpha   90.00
_cell.angle_beta   90.00
_cell.angle_gamma   90.00
#
_symmetry.space_group_name_H-M   'P 1'
#
loop_
_entity.id
_entity.type
_entity.pdbx_description
1 polymer ?
#
loop_
_entity_poly.entity_id
_entity_poly.type
_entity_poly.pdbx_seq_one_letter_code
_entity_poly.pdbx_strand_id
1 'polypeptide(L)' 'MTTSKRLAEKKVAKFQKNITKRGSISETSTKKGSDYPVGPIVIGFFVFVVIGSSLFQIIRTATSGGMA' A
#
# COMPACT_ATOMS: atom_id res chain seq x y z
N MET A 1 2.04 46.91 18.57
CA MET A 1 1.08 45.89 18.09
C MET A 1 0.34 45.31 19.29
N THR A 2 -0.87 45.78 19.60
CA THR A 2 -1.68 45.27 20.72
C THR A 2 -2.82 44.42 20.16
N THR A 3 -2.56 43.15 19.87
CA THR A 3 -3.63 42.25 19.42
C THR A 3 -4.48 41.86 20.63
N SER A 4 -5.80 41.87 20.51
CA SER A 4 -6.68 41.43 21.60
C SER A 4 -6.36 39.99 22.04
N LYS A 5 -6.39 39.72 23.35
CA LYS A 5 -6.02 38.42 23.96
C LYS A 5 -6.76 37.24 23.30
N ARG A 6 -8.05 37.42 23.01
CA ARG A 6 -8.92 36.44 22.33
C ARG A 6 -8.45 36.12 20.90
N LEU A 7 -7.85 37.09 20.20
CA LEU A 7 -7.35 36.90 18.83
C LEU A 7 -6.00 36.17 18.84
N ALA A 8 -5.15 36.45 19.84
CA ALA A 8 -3.93 35.72 20.09
C ALA A 8 -4.21 34.25 20.45
N GLU A 9 -5.17 33.99 21.34
CA GLU A 9 -5.57 32.63 21.73
C GLU A 9 -6.12 31.82 20.54
N LYS A 10 -6.96 32.44 19.69
CA LYS A 10 -7.43 31.80 18.43
C LYS A 10 -6.29 31.49 17.46
N LYS A 11 -5.26 32.35 17.42
CA LYS A 11 -4.08 32.16 16.57
C LYS A 11 -3.25 30.97 17.07
N VAL A 12 -2.98 30.91 18.37
CA VAL A 12 -2.25 29.80 19.01
C VAL A 12 -2.99 28.47 18.83
N ALA A 13 -4.30 28.42 19.07
CA ALA A 13 -5.10 27.21 18.87
C ALA A 13 -5.05 26.68 17.42
N LYS A 14 -4.97 27.58 16.42
CA LYS A 14 -4.81 27.20 15.01
C LYS A 14 -3.43 26.64 14.68
N PHE A 15 -2.38 27.04 15.40
CA PHE A 15 -1.04 26.50 15.21
C PHE A 15 -0.84 25.20 16.00
N GLN A 16 -1.39 25.11 17.21
CA GLN A 16 -1.30 23.92 18.07
C GLN A 16 -1.96 22.69 17.45
N LYS A 17 -3.11 22.86 16.78
CA LYS A 17 -3.77 21.77 16.02
C LYS A 17 -2.96 21.27 14.80
N ASN A 18 -2.01 22.07 14.31
CA ASN A 18 -1.10 21.66 13.23
C ASN A 18 0.17 20.99 13.78
N ILE A 19 0.48 21.15 15.07
CA ILE A 19 1.60 20.48 15.76
C ILE A 19 1.21 19.04 16.12
N THR A 20 0.01 18.80 16.66
CA THR A 20 -0.49 17.43 16.92
C THR A 20 -0.78 16.64 15.65
N LYS A 21 -1.04 17.33 14.52
CA LYS A 21 -1.13 16.73 13.19
C LYS A 21 0.22 16.56 12.49
N ARG A 22 1.32 17.10 13.03
CA ARG A 22 2.67 17.04 12.44
C ARG A 22 3.37 15.68 12.59
N GLY A 23 2.70 14.70 13.19
CA GLY A 23 3.24 13.35 13.39
C GLY A 23 2.20 12.22 13.37
N SER A 24 0.90 12.51 13.44
CA SER A 24 -0.15 11.49 13.29
C SER A 24 -0.78 11.53 11.90
N ILE A 25 0.06 11.42 10.88
CA ILE A 25 -0.42 10.81 9.65
C ILE A 25 -0.66 9.36 10.09
N SER A 26 -1.90 9.00 10.40
CA SER A 26 -2.28 7.60 10.48
C SER A 26 -1.70 6.98 9.22
N GLU A 27 -0.74 6.07 9.39
CA GLU A 27 -0.28 5.24 8.30
C GLU A 27 -1.43 4.31 8.00
N THR A 28 -2.41 4.85 7.29
CA THR A 28 -3.57 4.13 6.80
C THR A 28 -3.03 3.07 5.85
N SER A 29 -2.77 1.89 6.37
CA SER A 29 -2.94 0.62 5.68
C SER A 29 -2.19 0.40 4.36
N THR A 30 -1.10 1.14 4.04
CA THR A 30 -0.37 0.93 2.76
C THR A 30 1.11 1.32 2.73
N LYS A 31 1.80 1.55 3.86
CA LYS A 31 3.27 1.65 3.83
C LYS A 31 3.92 0.25 3.81
N LYS A 32 3.56 -0.56 2.81
CA LYS A 32 4.31 -1.76 2.44
C LYS A 32 5.43 -1.26 1.52
N GLY A 33 6.65 -1.38 2.00
CA GLY A 33 7.86 -0.77 1.46
C GLY A 33 7.98 -0.83 -0.06
N SER A 34 8.34 0.33 -0.60
CA SER A 34 8.79 0.59 -1.96
C SER A 34 10.17 -0.02 -2.23
N ASP A 35 10.31 -1.35 -2.21
CA ASP A 35 11.62 -1.97 -2.50
C ASP A 35 11.57 -3.19 -3.42
N TYR A 36 10.42 -3.43 -4.03
CA TYR A 36 10.38 -4.24 -5.25
C TYR A 36 10.06 -3.31 -6.42
N PRO A 37 10.88 -3.30 -7.49
CA PRO A 37 10.61 -2.50 -8.69
C PRO A 37 9.31 -2.93 -9.39
N VAL A 38 8.69 -4.01 -8.92
CA VAL A 38 7.41 -4.56 -9.35
C VAL A 38 6.40 -4.46 -8.20
N GLY A 39 5.25 -3.84 -8.47
CA GLY A 39 4.21 -3.64 -7.45
C GLY A 39 3.61 -4.96 -6.95
N PRO A 40 2.95 -4.98 -5.77
CA PRO A 40 2.34 -6.18 -5.20
C PRO A 40 1.39 -6.91 -6.14
N ILE A 41 0.68 -6.16 -7.00
CA ILE A 41 -0.18 -6.72 -8.07
C ILE A 41 0.63 -7.55 -9.06
N VAL A 42 1.79 -7.05 -9.50
CA VAL A 42 2.63 -7.70 -10.52
C VAL A 42 3.31 -8.94 -9.93
N ILE A 43 3.75 -8.87 -8.68
CA ILE A 43 4.30 -10.03 -7.96
C ILE A 43 3.24 -11.12 -7.82
N GLY A 44 2.01 -10.77 -7.42
CA GLY A 44 0.90 -11.71 -7.32
C GLY A 44 0.56 -12.34 -8.68
N PHE A 45 0.54 -11.54 -9.74
CA PHE A 45 0.32 -12.03 -11.10
C PHE A 45 1.43 -12.98 -11.57
N PHE A 46 2.69 -12.65 -11.31
CA PHE A 46 3.83 -13.47 -11.68
C PHE A 46 3.75 -14.87 -11.03
N VAL A 47 3.50 -14.92 -9.71
CA VAL A 47 3.34 -16.19 -8.99
C VAL A 47 2.14 -16.99 -9.51
N PHE A 48 1.00 -16.32 -9.78
CA PHE A 48 -0.20 -16.97 -10.33
C PHE A 48 0.06 -17.59 -11.70
N VAL A 49 0.73 -16.88 -12.60
CA VAL A 49 1.04 -17.40 -13.94
C VAL A 49 2.00 -18.58 -13.87
N VAL A 50 3.05 -18.51 -13.05
CA VAL A 50 4.04 -19.59 -12.91
C VAL A 50 3.42 -20.87 -12.33
N ILE A 51 2.69 -20.76 -11.21
CA ILE A 51 2.06 -21.93 -10.57
C ILE A 51 0.89 -22.43 -11.40
N GLY A 52 0.05 -21.52 -11.91
CA GLY A 52 -1.12 -21.86 -12.71
C GLY A 52 -0.78 -22.56 -14.02
N SER A 53 0.27 -22.12 -14.72
CA SER A 53 0.73 -22.78 -15.95
C SER A 53 1.30 -24.17 -15.69
N SER A 54 2.03 -24.35 -14.58
CA SER A 54 2.60 -25.65 -14.18
C SER A 54 1.49 -26.66 -13.84
N LEU A 55 0.48 -26.24 -13.08
CA LEU A 55 -0.69 -27.07 -12.78
C LEU A 55 -1.49 -27.39 -14.04
N PHE A 56 -1.70 -26.40 -14.92
CA PHE A 56 -2.39 -26.62 -16.18
C PHE A 56 -1.64 -27.59 -17.10
N GLN A 57 -0.29 -27.54 -17.12
CA GLN A 57 0.51 -28.53 -17.82
C GLN A 57 0.36 -29.93 -17.22
N ILE A 58 0.37 -30.09 -15.89
CA ILE A 58 0.21 -31.41 -15.26
C ILE A 58 -1.18 -31.99 -15.55
N ILE A 59 -2.23 -31.18 -15.41
CA ILE A 59 -3.61 -31.62 -15.70
C ILE A 59 -3.77 -31.92 -17.19
N ARG A 60 -3.22 -31.07 -18.07
CA ARG A 60 -3.23 -31.30 -19.51
C ARG A 60 -2.46 -32.56 -19.86
N THR A 61 -1.26 -32.78 -19.35
CA THR A 61 -0.43 -33.97 -19.59
C THR A 61 -1.08 -35.24 -19.04
N ALA A 62 -1.68 -35.19 -17.85
CA ALA A 62 -2.39 -36.32 -17.25
C ALA A 62 -3.71 -36.64 -18.00
N THR A 63 -4.40 -35.62 -18.52
CA THR A 63 -5.63 -35.77 -19.31
C THR A 63 -5.32 -36.11 -20.78
N SER A 64 -4.19 -35.64 -21.30
CA SER A 64 -3.69 -35.90 -22.65
C SER A 64 -2.68 -37.04 -22.68
N GLY A 65 -2.86 -38.04 -21.82
CA GLY A 65 -2.01 -39.24 -21.74
C GLY A 65 -1.88 -39.95 -23.08
N GLY A 66 -0.91 -39.49 -23.89
CA GLY A 66 -0.71 -39.92 -25.26
C GLY A 66 -0.20 -38.80 -26.14
N MET A 67 1.00 -38.26 -25.86
CA MET A 67 1.88 -37.69 -26.89
C MET A 67 3.33 -38.07 -26.57
N ALA A 68 3.56 -39.38 -26.62
CA ALA A 68 4.78 -40.05 -27.04
C ALA A 68 4.34 -41.42 -27.57
#